data_AF-A0A1R4J1N9-F1
#
_entry.id   AF-A0A1R4J1N9-F1
#
_cell.length_a   1.000
_cell.length_b   1.000
_cell.length_c   1.000
_cell.angle_alpha   90.00
_cell.angle_beta   90.00
_cell.angle_gamma   90.00
#
_symmetry.space_group_name_H-M   'P 1'
#
loop_
_entity.id
_entity.type
_entity.pdbx_description
1 polymer ?
#
loop_
_entity_poly.entity_id
_entity_poly.type
_entity_poly.pdbx_seq_one_letter_code
_entity_poly.pdbx_strand_id
1 'polypeptide(L)'
;MTGFCVPLVRWVWGEAALVSSATLLRAFHEASRHCPTDGTWQQVTREPTEVVCHNDFAPYNLVFREGMAVAVIDSPGLTGWWPPTGRTSPTTR
;
A
#
# COMPACT_ATOMS: atom_id res chain seq x y z
N MET A 1 -4.32 4.76 -26.14
CA MET A 1 -4.75 5.19 -24.80
C MET A 1 -3.67 6.09 -24.22
N THR A 2 -3.78 7.40 -24.41
CA THR A 2 -3.00 8.37 -23.63
C THR A 2 -3.72 8.54 -22.29
N GLY A 3 -3.34 7.70 -21.33
CA GLY A 3 -3.80 7.83 -19.95
C GLY A 3 -3.40 9.19 -19.41
N PHE A 4 -4.34 9.82 -18.72
CA PHE A 4 -4.25 11.16 -18.15
C PHE A 4 -3.17 11.19 -17.04
N CYS A 5 -1.89 11.23 -17.42
CA CYS A 5 -0.80 11.45 -16.48
C CYS A 5 -0.78 12.95 -16.17
N VAL A 6 -1.59 13.36 -15.20
CA VAL A 6 -1.44 14.68 -14.60
C VAL A 6 -0.05 14.69 -13.96
N PRO A 7 0.89 15.55 -14.39
CA PRO A 7 2.22 15.55 -13.83
C PRO A 7 2.13 15.92 -12.35
N LEU A 8 2.52 14.99 -11.48
CA LEU A 8 2.63 15.26 -10.05
C LEU A 8 3.74 16.29 -9.81
N VAL A 9 3.52 17.13 -8.80
CA VAL A 9 4.50 18.12 -8.35
C VAL A 9 5.84 17.44 -8.03
N ARG A 10 6.94 18.06 -8.46
CA ARG A 10 8.27 17.42 -8.49
C ARG A 10 8.74 16.94 -7.11
N TRP A 11 8.33 17.63 -6.04
CA TRP A 11 8.73 17.29 -4.67
C TRP A 11 8.16 15.96 -4.17
N VAL A 12 7.09 15.43 -4.77
CA VAL A 12 6.53 14.10 -4.44
C VAL A 12 7.55 12.99 -4.69
N TRP A 13 8.48 13.22 -5.62
CA TRP A 13 9.59 12.31 -5.92
C TRP A 13 10.85 12.57 -5.08
N GLY A 14 10.75 13.47 -4.09
CA GLY A 14 11.83 13.79 -3.18
C GLY A 14 11.98 12.78 -2.05
N GLU A 15 13.15 12.79 -1.42
CA GLU A 15 13.49 11.87 -0.33
C GLU A 15 12.53 11.97 0.87
N ALA A 16 12.17 13.19 1.27
CA ALA A 16 11.24 13.43 2.37
C ALA A 16 9.87 12.77 2.13
N ALA A 17 9.33 12.91 0.91
CA ALA A 17 8.08 12.28 0.50
C ALA A 17 8.22 10.75 0.46
N LEU A 18 9.33 10.21 -0.05
CA LEU A 18 9.59 8.77 -0.09
C LEU A 18 9.67 8.15 1.31
N VAL A 19 10.47 8.75 2.20
CA VAL A 19 10.70 8.24 3.56
C VAL A 19 9.42 8.32 4.40
N SER A 20 8.67 9.43 4.31
CA SER A 20 7.39 9.56 5.00
C SER A 20 6.35 8.58 4.47
N SER A 21 6.29 8.35 3.15
CA SER A 21 5.40 7.35 2.53
C SER A 21 5.71 5.94 3.00
N ALA A 22 6.99 5.56 3.06
CA ALA A 22 7.41 4.25 3.58
C ALA A 22 7.09 4.08 5.07
N THR A 23 7.26 5.15 5.86
CA THR A 23 6.91 5.17 7.29
C THR A 23 5.40 4.99 7.48
N LEU A 24 4.59 5.68 6.68
CA LEU A 24 3.13 5.55 6.68
C LEU A 24 2.69 4.13 6.27
N LEU A 25 3.28 3.55 5.22
CA LEU A 25 2.98 2.19 4.78
C LEU A 25 3.29 1.17 5.89
N ARG A 26 4.42 1.33 6.59
CA ARG A 26 4.76 0.48 7.73
C ARG A 26 3.73 0.61 8.85
N ALA A 27 3.30 1.83 9.18
CA ALA A 27 2.28 2.06 10.21
C ALA A 27 0.93 1.43 9.82
N PHE A 28 0.55 1.53 8.55
CA PHE A 28 -0.63 0.87 8.00
C PHE A 28 -0.55 -0.66 8.15
N HIS A 29 0.58 -1.27 7.76
CA HIS A 29 0.81 -2.71 7.93
C HIS A 29 0.78 -3.15 9.39
N GLU A 30 1.35 -2.36 10.30
CA GLU A 30 1.33 -2.68 11.73
C GLU A 30 -0.08 -2.64 12.32
N ALA A 31 -0.86 -1.62 11.96
CA ALA A 31 -2.25 -1.51 12.38
C ALA A 31 -3.11 -2.67 11.86
N SER A 32 -2.83 -3.15 10.64
CA SER A 32 -3.64 -4.17 9.98
C SER A 32 -3.38 -5.61 10.45
N ARG A 33 -2.35 -5.85 11.27
CA ARG A 33 -2.11 -7.18 11.88
C ARG A 33 -3.28 -7.71 12.71
N HIS A 34 -4.15 -6.83 13.17
CA HIS A 34 -5.32 -7.16 13.99
C HIS A 34 -6.60 -7.36 13.16
N CYS A 35 -6.52 -7.26 11.82
CA CYS A 35 -7.66 -7.46 10.96
C CYS A 35 -7.99 -8.97 10.79
N PRO A 36 -9.28 -9.36 10.68
CA PRO A 36 -9.68 -10.76 10.59
C PRO A 36 -9.26 -11.42 9.26
N THR A 37 -8.41 -12.43 9.30
CA THR A 37 -7.90 -13.09 8.09
C THR A 37 -8.96 -13.88 7.31
N ASP A 38 -10.07 -14.25 7.96
CA ASP A 38 -11.17 -15.09 7.46
C ASP A 38 -12.31 -14.29 6.79
N GLY A 39 -12.12 -12.98 6.58
CA GLY A 39 -13.09 -12.13 5.88
C GLY A 39 -13.18 -12.37 4.37
N THR A 40 -14.27 -11.88 3.75
CA THR A 40 -14.35 -11.75 2.29
C THR A 40 -13.61 -10.48 1.87
N TRP A 41 -12.40 -10.65 1.33
CA TRP A 41 -11.55 -9.58 0.83
C TRP A 41 -11.82 -9.32 -0.66
N GLN A 42 -11.66 -8.07 -1.12
CA GLN A 42 -11.87 -7.75 -2.53
C GLN A 42 -10.84 -8.39 -3.46
N GLN A 43 -9.64 -8.67 -2.93
CA GLN A 43 -8.58 -9.33 -3.67
C GLN A 43 -8.26 -10.69 -3.07
N VAL A 44 -7.65 -11.54 -3.90
CA VAL A 44 -7.18 -12.86 -3.49
C VAL A 44 -6.15 -12.70 -2.37
N THR A 45 -6.43 -13.32 -1.23
CA THR A 45 -5.49 -13.46 -0.12
C THR A 45 -4.25 -14.24 -0.57
N ARG A 46 -3.05 -13.72 -0.29
CA ARG A 46 -1.81 -14.46 -0.52
C ARG A 46 -1.29 -15.02 0.78
N GLU A 47 -0.90 -16.30 0.73
CA GLU A 47 -0.32 -16.99 1.86
C GLU A 47 1.23 -16.92 1.84
N PRO A 48 1.89 -16.73 3.00
CA PRO A 48 1.29 -16.57 4.31
C PRO A 48 0.67 -15.18 4.53
N THR A 49 -0.49 -15.18 5.18
CA THR A 49 -1.27 -13.98 5.53
C THR A 49 -0.71 -13.32 6.80
N GLU A 50 -0.03 -12.18 6.66
CA GLU A 50 0.62 -11.47 7.79
C GLU A 50 0.13 -10.03 8.02
N VAL A 51 -0.07 -9.26 6.95
CA VAL A 51 -0.62 -7.90 6.97
C VAL A 51 -1.57 -7.66 5.80
N VAL A 52 -2.58 -6.81 6.00
CA VAL A 52 -3.39 -6.27 4.90
C VAL A 52 -2.53 -5.28 4.14
N CYS A 53 -2.48 -5.37 2.82
CA CYS A 53 -1.77 -4.41 1.99
C CYS A 53 -2.73 -3.46 1.29
N HIS A 54 -2.29 -2.25 0.97
CA HIS A 54 -3.09 -1.29 0.18
C HIS A 54 -3.22 -1.71 -1.30
N ASN A 55 -2.29 -2.53 -1.81
CA ASN A 55 -2.20 -3.03 -3.19
C ASN A 55 -2.12 -1.97 -4.33
N ASP A 56 -2.42 -0.71 -4.06
CA ASP A 56 -2.18 0.45 -4.95
C ASP A 56 -1.60 1.63 -4.15
N PHE A 57 -0.41 1.44 -3.57
CA PHE A 57 0.23 2.44 -2.71
C PHE A 57 1.09 3.41 -3.54
N ALA A 58 0.43 4.21 -4.38
CA ALA A 58 1.06 5.19 -5.25
C ALA A 58 0.81 6.63 -4.76
N PRO A 59 1.64 7.62 -5.16
CA PRO A 59 1.53 8.97 -4.62
C PRO A 59 0.19 9.68 -4.83
N TYR A 60 -0.58 9.30 -5.86
CA TYR A 60 -1.92 9.84 -6.09
C TYR A 60 -2.96 9.36 -5.06
N ASN A 61 -2.68 8.26 -4.33
CA ASN A 61 -3.49 7.75 -3.21
C ASN A 61 -2.98 8.23 -1.84
N LEU A 62 -1.99 9.13 -1.81
CA LEU A 62 -1.41 9.65 -0.57
C LEU A 62 -1.81 11.10 -0.37
N VAL A 63 -2.16 11.43 0.88
CA VAL A 63 -2.35 12.80 1.33
C VAL A 63 -1.01 13.30 1.86
N PHE A 64 -0.55 14.42 1.31
CA PHE A 64 0.68 15.08 1.74
C PHE A 64 0.39 16.38 2.47
N ARG A 65 1.14 16.64 3.54
CA ARG A 65 1.20 17.92 4.23
C ARG A 65 2.65 18.34 4.34
N GLU A 66 2.98 19.54 3.87
CA GLU A 66 4.34 20.09 3.92
C GLU A 66 5.41 19.15 3.31
N GLY A 67 5.06 18.47 2.21
CA GLY A 67 5.97 17.54 1.53
C GLY A 67 6.06 16.14 2.15
N MET A 68 5.33 15.88 3.23
CA MET A 68 5.35 14.62 3.98
C MET A 68 4.02 13.87 3.82
N ALA A 69 4.07 12.56 3.58
CA ALA A 69 2.87 11.74 3.55
C ALA A 69 2.28 11.60 4.97
N VAL A 70 0.99 11.89 5.11
CA VAL A 70 0.29 11.89 6.42
C VAL A 70 -0.92 10.96 6.46
N ALA A 71 -1.48 10.59 5.31
CA ALA A 71 -2.56 9.63 5.23
C ALA A 71 -2.56 8.91 3.87
N VAL A 72 -3.18 7.74 3.84
CA VAL A 72 -3.47 6.96 2.64
C VAL A 72 -4.99 6.93 2.45
N ILE A 73 -5.44 7.05 1.21
CA ILE A 73 -6.85 7.04 0.81
C ILE A 73 -7.06 6.06 -0.33
N ASP A 74 -8.32 5.96 -0.77
CA ASP A 74 -8.73 5.07 -1.86
C ASP A 74 -8.45 3.59 -1.56
N SER A 75 -8.91 3.17 -0.37
CA SER A 75 -9.01 1.78 0.03
C SER A 75 -10.47 1.28 -0.01
N PRO A 76 -11.24 1.42 -1.11
CA PRO A 76 -12.61 0.93 -1.15
C PRO A 76 -12.59 -0.59 -1.00
N GLY A 77 -12.86 -1.08 0.22
CA GLY A 77 -12.91 -2.49 0.54
C GLY A 77 -11.56 -3.19 0.51
N LEU A 78 -10.63 -2.78 1.39
CA LEU A 78 -9.61 -3.65 1.98
C LEU A 78 -8.98 -4.71 1.04
N THR A 79 -7.79 -4.35 0.60
CA THR A 79 -6.91 -4.96 -0.39
C THR A 79 -6.11 -6.16 0.17
N GLY A 80 -5.74 -7.10 -0.70
CA GLY A 80 -5.29 -8.45 -0.30
C GLY A 80 -4.02 -8.48 0.57
N TRP A 81 -3.77 -9.64 1.19
CA TRP A 81 -2.60 -9.89 2.04
C TRP A 81 -1.30 -10.06 1.22
N TRP A 82 -0.17 -9.54 1.70
CA TRP A 82 1.17 -9.73 1.07
C TRP A 82 2.28 -9.89 2.12
N PRO A 83 3.30 -10.75 1.88
CA PRO A 83 4.40 -10.93 2.83
C PRO A 83 5.40 -9.74 2.84
N PRO A 84 5.92 -9.29 4.00
CA PRO A 84 6.85 -8.17 4.15
C PRO A 84 8.24 -8.42 3.55
N THR A 85 8.53 -9.65 3.10
CA THR A 85 9.80 -9.99 2.45
C THR A 85 9.48 -10.70 1.14
N GLY A 86 10.09 -10.26 0.03
CA GLY A 86 9.81 -10.71 -1.35
C GLY A 86 10.15 -12.17 -1.65
N ARG A 87 9.74 -13.09 -0.79
CA ARG A 87 9.89 -14.53 -0.96
C ARG A 87 8.67 -15.03 -1.72
N THR A 88 8.80 -15.15 -3.03
CA THR A 88 7.82 -15.87 -3.85
C THR A 88 7.76 -17.32 -3.38
N SER A 89 6.59 -17.79 -2.95
CA SER A 89 6.38 -19.23 -2.75
C SER A 89 6.51 -19.96 -4.09
N PRO A 90 7.12 -21.15 -4.14
CA PRO A 90 7.22 -21.91 -5.38
C PRO A 90 5.83 -22.35 -5.83
N THR A 91 5.57 -22.18 -7.13
CA THR A 91 4.40 -22.71 -7.83
C THR A 91 4.14 -24.16 -7.44
N THR A 92 2.97 -24.42 -6.84
CA THR A 92 2.45 -25.78 -6.74
C THR A 92 1.61 -26.07 -7.97
N ARG A 93 1.83 -27.28 -8.46
CA ARG A 93 1.44 -27.91 -9.72
C ARG A 93 -0.07 -28.04 -9.94
#